data_AF-A0A6M0AQ18-F1
#
_entry.id   AF-A0A6M0AQ18-F1
#
_cell.length_a   1.000
_cell.length_b   1.000
_cell.length_c   1.000
_cell.angle_alpha   90.00
_cell.angle_beta   90.00
_cell.angle_gamma   90.00
#
_symmetry.space_group_name_H-M   'P 1'
#
loop_
_entity.id
_entity.type
_entity.pdbx_description
1 polymer ?
#
loop_
_entity_poly.entity_id
_entity_poly.type
_entity_poly.pdbx_seq_one_letter_code
_entity_poly.pdbx_strand_id
1 'polypeptide(L)'
;MHHNFLPNSDNNPEDITRKITPEEFSEKEFLVPYIVKGTRQQISHTMHILNAMGYAQLSEWSPLQPTGIPGQFITIMRRYWIWR
;
A
#
# COMPACT_ATOMS: atom_id res chain seq x y z
N MET A 1 12.33 35.25 28.67
CA MET A 1 12.89 35.06 27.31
C MET A 1 13.53 33.68 27.26
N HIS A 2 12.85 32.77 26.55
CA HIS A 2 13.28 31.50 25.94
C HIS A 2 14.24 30.56 26.69
N HIS A 3 13.70 29.41 27.11
CA HIS A 3 14.46 28.22 27.48
C HIS A 3 15.21 27.66 26.26
N ASN A 4 16.51 27.46 26.42
CA ASN A 4 17.39 26.85 25.42
C ASN A 4 17.03 25.37 25.26
N PHE A 5 16.52 25.00 24.08
CA PHE A 5 16.37 23.61 23.67
C PHE A 5 17.78 23.03 23.43
N LEU A 6 18.14 21.99 24.19
CA LEU A 6 19.29 21.15 23.86
C LEU A 6 18.99 20.43 22.53
N PRO A 7 19.90 20.42 21.55
CA PRO A 7 19.72 19.62 20.36
C PRO A 7 19.84 18.14 20.74
N ASN A 8 18.77 17.37 20.52
CA ASN A 8 18.85 15.92 20.58
C ASN A 8 19.75 15.44 19.43
N SER A 9 20.89 14.81 19.76
CA SER A 9 21.92 14.37 18.80
C SER A 9 21.63 13.02 18.15
N ASP A 10 20.37 12.55 18.18
CA ASP A 10 19.99 11.24 17.61
C ASP A 10 19.22 11.34 16.28
N ASN A 11 19.10 12.54 15.70
CA ASN A 11 18.41 12.72 14.42
C ASN A 11 19.42 12.79 13.26
N ASN A 12 20.17 11.71 13.04
CA ASN A 12 20.86 11.52 11.77
C ASN A 12 19.88 10.88 10.76
N PRO A 13 19.51 11.54 9.64
CA PRO A 13 18.62 10.96 8.64
C PRO A 13 19.26 9.80 7.84
N GLU A 14 20.54 9.49 8.05
CA GLU A 14 21.27 8.52 7.24
C GLU A 14 21.09 7.05 7.68
N ASP A 15 20.45 6.77 8.83
CA ASP A 15 20.26 5.39 9.30
C ASP A 15 18.96 4.72 8.83
N ILE A 16 17.98 5.52 8.36
CA ILE A 16 16.76 4.96 7.76
C ILE A 16 17.01 4.43 6.33
N THR A 17 18.14 4.81 5.74
CA THR A 17 18.52 4.46 4.35
C THR A 17 19.07 3.02 4.23
N ARG A 18 19.37 2.33 5.34
CA ARG A 18 20.06 1.01 5.31
C ARG A 18 19.18 -0.22 5.56
N LYS A 19 17.84 -0.10 5.51
CA LYS A 19 16.94 -1.27 5.65
C LYS A 19 15.83 -1.40 4.61
N ILE A 20 16.08 -0.91 3.40
CA ILE A 20 15.36 -1.40 2.22
C ILE A 20 16.40 -1.92 1.23
N THR A 21 17.24 -2.85 1.69
CA THR A 21 17.87 -3.78 0.76
C THR A 21 16.72 -4.43 -0.01
N PRO A 22 16.66 -4.34 -1.36
CA PRO A 22 15.82 -5.23 -2.13
C PRO A 22 16.40 -6.63 -1.86
N GLU A 23 15.89 -7.29 -0.83
CA GLU A 23 16.02 -8.73 -0.69
C GLU A 23 15.56 -9.29 -2.03
N GLU A 24 16.53 -9.86 -2.75
CA GLU A 24 16.42 -10.60 -4.00
C GLU A 24 14.98 -10.76 -4.52
N PHE A 25 14.45 -9.75 -5.22
CA PHE A 25 13.36 -10.01 -6.13
C PHE A 25 13.95 -10.91 -7.20
N SER A 26 13.70 -12.22 -7.07
CA SER A 26 14.05 -13.18 -8.11
C SER A 26 13.52 -12.61 -9.43
N GLU A 27 14.31 -12.65 -10.49
CA GLU A 27 14.00 -12.07 -11.81
C GLU A 27 12.68 -12.59 -12.45
N LYS A 28 11.90 -13.41 -11.72
CA LYS A 28 10.65 -14.05 -12.13
C LYS A 28 9.40 -13.55 -11.40
N GLU A 29 9.54 -12.66 -10.41
CA GLU A 29 8.39 -12.11 -9.66
C GLU A 29 8.02 -10.70 -10.11
N PHE A 30 6.88 -10.59 -10.80
CA PHE A 30 6.34 -9.29 -11.22
C PHE A 30 5.29 -8.80 -10.22
N LEU A 31 5.47 -7.59 -9.69
CA LEU A 31 4.45 -6.92 -8.90
C LEU A 31 3.33 -6.41 -9.82
N VAL A 32 2.16 -7.05 -9.77
CA VAL A 32 0.97 -6.66 -10.55
C VAL A 32 0.00 -5.88 -9.66
N PRO A 33 -0.25 -4.59 -9.92
CA PRO A 33 -1.27 -3.83 -9.22
C PRO A 33 -2.66 -4.12 -9.78
N TYR A 34 -3.58 -4.55 -8.92
CA TYR A 34 -5.01 -4.64 -9.21
C TYR A 34 -5.70 -3.40 -8.71
N ILE A 35 -6.39 -2.69 -9.61
CA ILE A 35 -7.02 -1.40 -9.33
C ILE A 35 -8.54 -1.56 -9.41
N VAL A 36 -9.24 -1.20 -8.33
CA VAL A 36 -10.70 -1.14 -8.31
C VAL A 36 -11.11 0.32 -8.12
N LYS A 37 -12.00 0.80 -9.01
CA LYS A 37 -12.56 2.16 -8.98
C LYS A 37 -14.08 2.09 -8.93
N GLY A 38 -14.70 2.96 -8.15
CA GLY A 38 -16.16 3.01 -8.04
C GLY A 38 -16.62 3.77 -6.80
N THR A 39 -17.89 3.63 -6.44
CA THR A 39 -18.37 4.14 -5.16
C THR A 39 -17.79 3.33 -3.99
N ARG A 40 -17.78 3.90 -2.78
CA ARG A 40 -17.33 3.17 -1.58
C ARG A 40 -18.07 1.83 -1.43
N GLN A 41 -19.37 1.81 -1.65
CA GLN A 41 -20.19 0.61 -1.54
C GLN A 41 -19.82 -0.45 -2.58
N GLN A 42 -19.61 -0.05 -3.84
CA GLN A 42 -19.19 -0.96 -4.91
C GLN A 42 -17.82 -1.58 -4.60
N ILE A 43 -16.87 -0.76 -4.13
CA ILE A 43 -15.52 -1.21 -3.76
C ILE A 43 -15.60 -2.20 -2.59
N SER A 44 -16.28 -1.85 -1.50
CA SER A 44 -16.43 -2.73 -0.34
C SER A 44 -17.09 -4.05 -0.71
N HIS A 45 -18.15 -4.02 -1.52
CA HIS A 45 -18.82 -5.24 -1.98
C HIS A 45 -17.88 -6.13 -2.81
N THR A 46 -17.13 -5.53 -3.73
CA THR A 46 -16.12 -6.23 -4.54
C THR A 46 -15.04 -6.87 -3.67
N MET A 47 -14.50 -6.13 -2.69
CA MET A 47 -13.50 -6.64 -1.76
C MET A 47 -14.02 -7.84 -0.95
N HIS A 48 -15.26 -7.78 -0.45
CA HIS A 48 -15.87 -8.88 0.29
C HIS A 48 -16.13 -10.11 -0.59
N ILE A 49 -16.59 -9.94 -1.83
CA ILE A 49 -16.76 -11.04 -2.78
C ILE A 49 -15.42 -11.72 -3.06
N LEU A 50 -14.36 -10.95 -3.37
CA LEU A 50 -13.03 -11.49 -3.64
C LEU A 50 -12.44 -12.21 -2.42
N ASN A 51 -12.71 -11.71 -1.21
CA ASN A 51 -12.32 -12.38 0.02
C ASN A 51 -13.08 -13.70 0.24
N ALA A 52 -14.39 -13.71 0.03
CA ALA A 52 -15.22 -14.91 0.17
C ALA A 52 -14.84 -16.01 -0.82
N MET A 53 -14.38 -15.64 -2.02
CA MET A 53 -13.89 -16.59 -3.02
C MET A 53 -12.45 -17.08 -2.75
N GLY A 54 -11.81 -16.61 -1.67
CA GLY A 54 -10.39 -16.89 -1.41
C GLY A 54 -9.44 -16.23 -2.42
N TYR A 55 -9.96 -15.31 -3.25
CA TYR A 55 -9.16 -14.64 -4.26
C TYR A 55 -8.24 -13.60 -3.63
N ALA A 56 -8.72 -12.75 -2.71
CA ALA A 56 -7.90 -11.72 -2.07
C ALA A 56 -8.38 -11.37 -0.65
N GLN A 57 -7.45 -11.26 0.32
CA GLN A 57 -7.80 -10.89 1.69
C GLN A 57 -8.08 -9.39 1.83
N LEU A 58 -8.92 -9.00 2.79
CA LEU A 58 -9.22 -7.58 3.03
C LEU A 58 -7.99 -6.73 3.40
N SER A 59 -6.99 -7.34 4.05
CA SER A 59 -5.72 -6.71 4.45
C SER A 59 -4.76 -6.46 3.27
N GLU A 60 -4.97 -7.12 2.12
CA GLU A 60 -4.14 -6.93 0.93
C GLU A 60 -4.46 -5.62 0.17
N TRP A 61 -5.59 -5.00 0.49
CA TRP A 61 -6.06 -3.79 -0.16
C TRP A 61 -5.53 -2.54 0.52
N SER A 62 -5.15 -1.55 -0.28
CA SER A 62 -4.83 -0.22 0.22
C SER A 62 -6.09 0.46 0.77
N PRO A 63 -5.94 1.43 1.69
CA PRO A 63 -7.02 2.32 2.07
C PRO A 63 -7.67 2.98 0.84
N LEU A 64 -8.98 3.22 0.90
CA LEU A 64 -9.71 3.89 -0.17
C LEU A 64 -9.24 5.34 -0.28
N GLN A 65 -8.86 5.75 -1.48
CA GLN A 65 -8.46 7.11 -1.78
C GLN A 65 -9.54 7.78 -2.66
N PRO A 66 -9.89 9.05 -2.41
CA PRO A 66 -10.76 9.79 -3.31
C PRO A 66 -10.06 10.03 -4.65
N THR A 67 -10.85 10.09 -5.72
CA THR A 67 -10.36 10.51 -7.04
C THR A 67 -10.75 11.96 -7.31
N GLY A 68 -10.40 12.48 -8.50
CA GLY A 68 -10.89 13.80 -8.95
C GLY A 68 -12.39 13.82 -9.31
N ILE A 69 -13.06 12.66 -9.32
CA ILE A 69 -14.49 12.55 -9.63
C ILE A 69 -15.27 12.43 -8.31
N PRO A 70 -16.24 13.33 -8.02
CA PRO A 70 -17.06 13.26 -6.81
C PRO A 70 -17.76 11.90 -6.66
N GLY A 71 -17.67 11.33 -5.46
CA GLY A 71 -18.26 10.02 -5.16
C GLY A 71 -17.50 8.81 -5.69
N GLN A 72 -16.43 9.00 -6.46
CA GLN A 72 -15.57 7.93 -6.96
C GLN A 72 -14.29 7.80 -6.11
N PHE A 73 -14.01 6.56 -5.73
CA PHE A 73 -12.86 6.15 -4.94
C PHE A 73 -12.03 5.12 -5.72
N ILE A 74 -10.82 4.90 -5.23
CA ILE A 74 -9.89 3.88 -5.73
C ILE A 74 -9.31 3.09 -4.56
N THR A 75 -9.12 1.80 -4.75
CA THR A 75 -8.27 0.94 -3.90
C THR A 75 -7.36 0.10 -4.79
N ILE A 76 -6.18 -0.23 -4.27
CA ILE A 76 -5.13 -0.96 -4.98
C ILE A 76 -4.72 -2.16 -4.15
N MET A 77 -4.67 -3.33 -4.77
CA MET A 77 -4.08 -4.54 -4.21
C MET A 77 -2.81 -4.86 -5.00
N ARG A 78 -1.73 -5.23 -4.31
CA ARG A 78 -0.45 -5.59 -4.94
C ARG A 78 -0.21 -7.07 -4.77
N ARG A 79 0.05 -7.79 -5.86
CA ARG A 79 0.38 -9.22 -5.81
C ARG A 79 1.60 -9.54 -6.65
N TYR A 80 2.38 -10.50 -6.19
CA TYR A 80 3.52 -11.04 -6.93
C TYR A 80 3.02 -12.17 -7.84
N TRP A 81 3.30 -12.04 -9.13
CA TRP A 81 3.09 -13.10 -10.10
C TRP A 81 4.43 -13.77 -10.37
N ILE A 82 4.49 -15.07 -10.08
CA ILE A 82 5.59 -15.94 -10.48
C ILE A 82 5.20 -16.53 -11.84
N TRP A 83 5.99 -16.27 -12.89
CA TRP A 83 5.89 -17.04 -14.13
C TRP A 83 6.33 -18.49 -13.85
N ARG A 84 5.43 -19.45 -14.08
CA ARG A 84 5.73 -20.90 -14.08
C ARG A 84 5.92 -21.40 -15.50
#